data_AF-A0A924HXW2-F1
#
_entry.id   AF-A0A924HXW2-F1
#
_cell.length_a   1.000
_cell.length_b   1.000
_cell.length_c   1.000
_cell.angle_alpha   90.00
_cell.angle_beta   90.00
_cell.angle_gamma   90.00
#
_symmetry.space_group_name_H-M   'P 1'
#
loop_
_entity.id
_entity.type
_entity.pdbx_description
1 polymer ?
#
loop_
_entity_poly.entity_id
_entity_poly.type
_entity_poly.pdbx_seq_one_letter_code
_entity_poly.pdbx_strand_id
1 'polypeptide(L)'
;MDPEYGRRQFNNQLYQQLRVILPDNDRSDFNEFLLLRTCSQLLNFLIVQSPNQPNHFVFVDMLSNLGAINTTSLLLKLVLLCRNVKPYLEKRFSILFSHYESHTQSSVHWLVMAMEHLNIALSTNFGGMNLALVNSLN
;
A
#
# COMPACT_ATOMS: atom_id res chain seq x y z
N MET A 1 -12.19 15.32 -2.20
CA MET A 1 -10.77 15.40 -1.79
C MET A 1 -10.62 16.66 -0.99
N ASP A 2 -10.07 16.60 0.22
CA ASP A 2 -9.55 17.80 0.86
C ASP A 2 -8.08 17.96 0.42
N PRO A 3 -7.76 18.90 -0.49
CA PRO A 3 -6.39 19.14 -0.95
C PRO A 3 -5.46 19.56 0.20
N GLU A 4 -6.03 20.07 1.30
CA GLU A 4 -5.29 20.55 2.46
C GLU A 4 -4.72 19.40 3.31
N TYR A 5 -5.40 18.24 3.38
CA TYR A 5 -4.93 17.07 4.12
C TYR A 5 -3.57 16.57 3.59
N GLY A 6 -3.49 16.40 2.27
CA GLY A 6 -2.26 15.99 1.60
C GLY A 6 -1.14 17.00 1.85
N ARG A 7 -1.43 18.30 1.66
CA ARG A 7 -0.44 19.38 1.75
C ARG A 7 0.14 19.60 3.14
N ARG A 8 -0.62 19.38 4.22
CA ARG A 8 -0.21 19.79 5.57
C ARG A 8 0.30 18.65 6.46
N GLN A 9 -0.34 17.48 6.43
CA GLN A 9 -0.04 16.43 7.40
C GLN A 9 0.64 15.23 6.74
N PHE A 10 -0.02 14.64 5.75
CA PHE A 10 0.47 13.42 5.12
C PHE A 10 1.82 13.63 4.40
N ASN A 11 1.96 14.70 3.61
CA ASN A 11 3.22 14.97 2.91
C ASN A 11 4.38 15.22 3.87
N ASN A 12 4.14 15.87 5.00
CA ASN A 12 5.17 16.11 6.01
C ASN A 12 5.60 14.81 6.69
N GLN A 13 4.65 13.94 7.06
CA GLN A 13 4.97 12.62 7.60
C GLN A 13 5.72 11.76 6.58
N LEU A 14 5.26 11.73 5.33
CA LEU A 14 5.93 10.99 4.25
C LEU A 14 7.35 11.50 4.00
N TYR A 15 7.54 12.82 3.96
CA TYR A 15 8.85 13.43 3.80
C TYR A 15 9.80 13.07 4.94
N GLN A 16 9.33 13.13 6.19
CA GLN A 16 10.11 12.71 7.35
C GLN A 16 10.50 11.23 7.27
N GLN A 17 9.58 10.36 6.85
CA GLN A 17 9.87 8.93 6.70
C GLN A 17 10.89 8.65 5.60
N LEU A 18 10.78 9.31 4.45
CA LEU A 18 11.76 9.18 3.37
C LEU A 18 13.18 9.54 3.82
N ARG A 19 13.33 10.58 4.66
CA ARG A 19 14.63 10.95 5.26
C ARG A 19 15.19 9.89 6.21
N VAL A 20 14.34 9.10 6.86
CA VAL A 20 14.75 8.06 7.83
C VAL A 20 15.05 6.72 7.14
N ILE A 21 14.40 6.43 6.01
CA ILE A 21 14.51 5.13 5.34
C ILE A 21 15.93 4.85 4.84
N LEU A 22 16.65 5.86 4.35
CA LEU A 22 17.99 5.72 3.77
C LEU A 22 18.84 7.01 3.95
N PRO A 23 19.19 7.41 5.18
CA PRO A 23 19.84 8.70 5.46
C PRO A 23 21.22 8.86 4.78
N ASP A 24 21.91 7.77 4.48
CA ASP A 24 23.28 7.81 3.93
C ASP A 24 23.35 7.62 2.41
N ASN A 25 22.20 7.46 1.72
CA ASN A 25 22.16 7.18 0.28
C ASN A 25 21.83 8.39 -0.60
N ASP A 26 21.78 9.61 -0.05
CA ASP A 26 21.57 10.84 -0.83
C ASP A 26 22.64 11.06 -1.93
N ARG A 27 23.79 10.38 -1.82
CA ARG A 27 24.90 10.44 -2.77
C ARG A 27 25.08 9.18 -3.62
N SER A 28 24.23 8.17 -3.43
CA SER A 28 24.30 6.90 -4.14
C SER A 28 23.49 6.95 -5.43
N ASP A 29 24.01 6.37 -6.51
CA ASP A 29 23.23 6.23 -7.74
C ASP A 29 21.98 5.38 -7.51
N PHE A 30 20.87 5.83 -8.10
CA PHE A 30 19.61 5.11 -8.04
C PHE A 30 19.77 3.71 -8.63
N ASN A 31 19.34 2.69 -7.88
CA ASN A 31 19.37 1.30 -8.32
C ASN A 31 18.15 0.53 -7.81
N GLU A 32 17.93 -0.65 -8.39
CA GLU A 32 16.77 -1.49 -8.10
C GLU A 32 16.70 -1.94 -6.63
N PHE A 33 17.86 -2.15 -5.98
CA PHE A 33 17.90 -2.49 -4.56
C PHE A 33 17.43 -1.34 -3.67
N LEU A 34 17.86 -0.11 -3.94
CA LEU A 34 17.39 1.08 -3.23
C LEU A 34 15.90 1.30 -3.46
N LEU A 35 15.41 1.07 -4.69
CA LEU A 35 14.00 1.16 -5.01
C LEU A 35 13.18 0.13 -4.21
N LEU A 36 13.60 -1.14 -4.23
CA LEU A 36 12.94 -2.22 -3.49
C LEU A 36 12.91 -1.94 -1.99
N ARG A 37 14.04 -1.51 -1.42
CA ARG A 37 14.15 -1.16 0.01
C ARG A 37 13.26 0.04 0.34
N THR A 38 13.24 1.07 -0.49
CA THR A 38 12.41 2.26 -0.26
C THR A 38 10.94 1.92 -0.33
N CYS A 39 10.48 1.25 -1.38
CA CYS A 39 9.08 0.87 -1.55
C CYS A 39 8.62 -0.09 -0.43
N SER A 40 9.43 -1.09 -0.05
CA SER A 40 9.07 -1.99 1.05
C SER A 40 8.97 -1.27 2.40
N GLN A 41 9.85 -0.32 2.70
CA GLN A 41 9.77 0.49 3.92
C GLN A 41 8.57 1.46 3.91
N LEU A 42 8.25 2.06 2.76
CA LEU A 42 7.05 2.88 2.62
C LEU A 42 5.78 2.07 2.90
N LEU A 43 5.71 0.82 2.46
CA LEU A 43 4.56 -0.05 2.78
C LEU A 43 4.45 -0.35 4.30
N ASN A 44 5.58 -0.39 5.02
CA ASN A 44 5.57 -0.53 6.49
C ASN A 44 4.92 0.68 7.14
N PHE A 45 5.30 1.88 6.69
CA PHE A 45 4.80 3.15 7.20
C PHE A 45 3.32 3.38 6.84
N LEU A 46 2.95 3.14 5.58
CA LEU A 46 1.62 3.44 5.06
C LEU A 46 0.54 2.47 5.54
N ILE A 47 0.90 1.23 5.87
CA ILE A 47 -0.06 0.17 6.20
C ILE A 47 0.13 -0.30 7.63
N VAL A 48 1.19 -1.08 7.88
CA VAL A 48 1.49 -1.65 9.20
C VAL A 48 2.93 -2.15 9.27
N GLN A 49 3.66 -1.76 10.31
CA GLN A 49 5.08 -2.09 10.43
C GLN A 49 5.34 -3.57 10.74
N SER A 50 4.63 -4.14 11.72
CA SER A 50 4.84 -5.53 12.14
C SER A 50 3.62 -6.10 12.88
N PRO A 51 3.52 -7.44 13.02
CA PRO A 51 2.48 -8.07 13.83
C PRO A 51 2.53 -7.68 15.31
N ASN A 52 3.75 -7.52 15.86
CA ASN A 52 3.98 -7.20 17.25
C ASN A 52 3.64 -5.73 17.59
N GLN A 53 3.62 -4.88 16.57
CA GLN A 53 3.34 -3.46 16.70
C GLN A 53 2.43 -3.06 15.54
N PRO A 54 1.13 -3.42 15.61
CA PRO A 54 0.19 -3.24 14.51
C PRO A 54 -0.29 -1.77 14.45
N ASN A 55 0.64 -0.82 14.46
CA ASN A 55 0.32 0.59 14.27
C ASN A 55 -0.03 0.81 12.80
N HIS A 56 -1.32 1.02 12.56
CA HIS A 56 -1.90 1.24 11.24
C HIS A 56 -2.70 2.56 11.18
N PHE A 57 -2.38 3.51 12.07
CA PHE A 57 -3.07 4.81 12.11
C PHE A 57 -2.92 5.58 10.80
N VAL A 58 -1.75 5.54 10.15
CA VAL A 58 -1.54 6.20 8.86
C VAL A 58 -2.47 5.61 7.79
N PHE A 59 -2.67 4.29 7.82
CA PHE A 59 -3.58 3.63 6.89
C PHE A 59 -5.03 4.07 7.10
N VAL A 60 -5.49 4.04 8.35
CA VAL A 60 -6.85 4.46 8.71
C VAL A 60 -7.06 5.94 8.41
N ASP A 61 -6.09 6.79 8.73
CA ASP A 61 -6.13 8.23 8.45
C ASP A 61 -6.21 8.52 6.95
N MET A 62 -5.45 7.79 6.12
CA MET A 62 -5.60 7.87 4.66
C MET A 62 -6.99 7.40 4.19
N LEU A 63 -7.51 6.30 4.73
CA LEU A 63 -8.85 5.82 4.37
C LEU A 63 -9.93 6.85 4.74
N SER A 64 -9.83 7.48 5.91
CA SER A 64 -10.78 8.48 6.39
C SER A 64 -10.71 9.80 5.61
N ASN A 65 -9.51 10.25 5.22
CA ASN A 65 -9.33 11.56 4.60
C ASN A 65 -9.24 11.52 3.06
N LEU A 66 -8.64 10.47 2.49
CA LEU A 66 -8.48 10.29 1.04
C LEU A 66 -9.56 9.40 0.44
N GLY A 67 -10.15 8.50 1.24
CA GLY A 67 -11.04 7.45 0.77
C GLY A 67 -10.29 6.20 0.28
N ALA A 68 -11.01 5.08 0.23
CA ALA A 68 -10.45 3.77 -0.10
C ALA A 68 -9.86 3.69 -1.53
N ILE A 69 -10.51 4.31 -2.51
CA ILE A 69 -10.04 4.33 -3.92
C ILE A 69 -8.68 5.03 -4.04
N ASN A 70 -8.53 6.22 -3.47
CA ASN A 70 -7.29 7.00 -3.57
C ASN A 70 -6.15 6.35 -2.79
N THR A 71 -6.46 5.82 -1.60
CA THR A 71 -5.50 5.06 -0.79
C THR A 71 -5.02 3.82 -1.56
N THR A 72 -5.93 3.07 -2.16
CA THR A 72 -5.60 1.90 -3.00
C THR A 72 -4.78 2.30 -4.23
N SER A 73 -5.12 3.41 -4.88
CA SER A 73 -4.36 3.93 -6.02
C SER A 73 -2.92 4.28 -5.64
N LEU A 74 -2.70 4.90 -4.47
CA LEU A 74 -1.36 5.19 -3.96
C LEU A 74 -0.55 3.91 -3.74
N LEU A 75 -1.13 2.92 -3.06
CA LEU A 75 -0.47 1.63 -2.82
C LEU A 75 -0.18 0.90 -4.13
N LEU A 76 -1.12 0.92 -5.08
CA LEU A 76 -0.94 0.32 -6.40
C LEU A 76 0.19 1.00 -7.17
N LYS A 77 0.30 2.33 -7.14
CA LYS A 77 1.40 3.07 -7.78
C LYS A 77 2.77 2.63 -7.23
N LEU A 78 2.89 2.38 -5.93
CA LEU A 78 4.13 1.86 -5.34
C LEU A 78 4.48 0.46 -5.88
N VAL A 79 3.48 -0.41 -6.01
CA VAL A 79 3.70 -1.77 -6.56
C VAL A 79 3.99 -1.73 -8.06
N LEU A 80 3.36 -0.84 -8.82
CA LEU A 80 3.66 -0.67 -10.24
C LEU A 80 5.05 -0.09 -10.47
N LEU A 81 5.50 0.82 -9.59
CA LEU A 81 6.84 1.38 -9.59
C LEU A 81 7.91 0.30 -9.32
N CYS A 82 7.66 -0.60 -8.37
CA CYS A 82 8.56 -1.73 -8.07
C CYS A 82 7.76 -3.03 -7.94
N ARG A 83 7.61 -3.78 -9.03
CA ARG A 83 6.77 -4.99 -9.05
C ARG A 83 7.17 -6.03 -7.99
N ASN A 84 8.46 -6.07 -7.64
CA ASN A 84 9.02 -6.93 -6.61
C ASN A 84 8.48 -6.62 -5.19
N VAL A 85 7.80 -5.49 -4.96
CA VAL A 85 7.14 -5.21 -3.67
C VAL A 85 5.72 -5.76 -3.54
N LYS A 86 5.13 -6.37 -4.57
CA LYS A 86 3.79 -6.97 -4.45
C LYS A 86 3.66 -7.95 -3.27
N PRO A 87 4.59 -8.90 -3.05
CA PRO A 87 4.52 -9.80 -1.89
C PRO A 87 4.63 -9.05 -0.55
N TYR A 88 5.34 -7.92 -0.52
CA TYR A 88 5.44 -7.09 0.67
C TYR A 88 4.10 -6.42 0.98
N LEU A 89 3.40 -5.91 -0.03
CA LEU A 89 2.05 -5.35 0.12
C LEU A 89 1.08 -6.40 0.68
N GLU A 90 1.04 -7.58 0.08
CA GLU A 90 0.19 -8.70 0.52
C GLU A 90 0.49 -9.09 1.97
N LYS A 91 1.77 -9.14 2.34
CA LYS A 91 2.19 -9.41 3.73
C LYS A 91 1.65 -8.35 4.70
N ARG A 92 1.63 -7.06 4.35
CA ARG A 92 1.07 -6.02 5.23
C ARG A 92 -0.42 -6.21 5.47
N PHE A 93 -1.18 -6.55 4.44
CA PHE A 93 -2.60 -6.84 4.58
C PHE A 93 -2.87 -8.14 5.35
N SER A 94 -2.03 -9.16 5.18
CA SER A 94 -2.11 -10.38 5.99
C SER A 94 -1.92 -10.09 7.49
N ILE A 95 -1.01 -9.17 7.86
CA ILE A 95 -0.83 -8.75 9.25
C ILE A 95 -2.10 -8.07 9.79
N LEU A 96 -2.71 -7.15 9.03
CA LEU A 96 -3.95 -6.50 9.44
C LEU A 96 -5.10 -7.50 9.57
N PHE A 97 -5.23 -8.42 8.60
CA PHE A 97 -6.24 -9.47 8.65
C PHE A 97 -6.08 -10.32 9.91
N SER A 98 -4.88 -10.83 10.20
CA SER A 98 -4.63 -11.63 11.41
C SER A 98 -4.87 -10.85 12.71
N HIS A 99 -4.60 -9.53 12.72
CA HIS A 99 -4.90 -8.70 13.90
C HIS A 99 -6.41 -8.57 14.16
N TYR A 100 -7.22 -8.60 13.09
CA TYR A 100 -8.65 -8.36 13.15
C TYR A 100 -9.51 -9.62 13.00
N GLU A 101 -8.93 -10.80 12.83
CA GLU A 101 -9.64 -12.05 12.54
C GLU A 101 -10.70 -12.41 13.58
N SER A 102 -10.46 -12.10 14.86
CA SER A 102 -11.41 -12.38 15.95
C SER A 102 -12.48 -11.29 16.14
N HIS A 103 -12.44 -10.21 15.37
CA HIS A 103 -13.36 -9.08 15.51
C HIS A 103 -14.61 -9.28 14.64
N THR A 104 -15.74 -8.70 15.08
CA THR A 104 -16.98 -8.79 14.31
C THR A 104 -16.86 -7.99 13.02
N GLN A 105 -17.46 -8.49 11.93
CA GLN A 105 -17.43 -7.84 10.62
C GLN A 105 -17.86 -6.36 10.67
N SER A 106 -18.86 -6.03 11.50
CA SER A 106 -19.33 -4.65 11.69
C SER A 106 -18.27 -3.70 12.22
N SER A 107 -17.33 -4.19 13.04
CA SER A 107 -16.23 -3.39 13.60
C SER A 107 -15.03 -3.23 12.66
N VAL A 108 -14.94 -4.05 11.62
CA VAL A 108 -13.80 -4.10 10.69
C VAL A 108 -14.19 -3.83 9.23
N HIS A 109 -15.37 -3.23 9.01
CA HIS A 109 -15.88 -2.92 7.67
C HIS A 109 -14.89 -2.10 6.83
N TRP A 110 -14.15 -1.19 7.45
CA TRP A 110 -13.10 -0.39 6.79
C TRP A 110 -11.99 -1.26 6.17
N LEU A 111 -11.60 -2.35 6.85
CA LEU A 111 -10.55 -3.26 6.40
C LEU A 111 -11.06 -4.13 5.25
N VAL A 112 -12.29 -4.64 5.36
CA VAL A 112 -12.96 -5.40 4.30
C VAL A 112 -13.04 -4.56 3.02
N MET A 113 -13.55 -3.33 3.12
CA MET A 113 -13.63 -2.40 1.98
C MET A 113 -12.26 -2.10 1.37
N ALA A 114 -11.21 -1.97 2.18
CA ALA A 114 -9.86 -1.75 1.67
C ALA A 114 -9.31 -2.99 0.95
N MET A 115 -9.54 -4.19 1.48
CA MET A 115 -9.15 -5.46 0.85
C MET A 115 -9.88 -5.70 -0.48
N GLU A 116 -11.16 -5.36 -0.57
CA GLU A 116 -11.93 -5.47 -1.82
C GLU A 116 -11.38 -4.56 -2.92
N HIS A 117 -11.15 -3.28 -2.62
CA HIS A 117 -10.54 -2.36 -3.58
C HIS A 117 -9.15 -2.83 -4.00
N LEU A 118 -8.35 -3.33 -3.05
CA LEU A 118 -7.02 -3.83 -3.36
C LEU A 118 -7.09 -5.08 -4.25
N ASN A 119 -7.99 -6.03 -3.98
CA ASN A 119 -8.15 -7.23 -4.78
C ASN A 119 -8.55 -6.91 -6.22
N ILE A 120 -9.49 -5.97 -6.41
CA ILE A 120 -9.86 -5.48 -7.75
C ILE A 120 -8.64 -4.86 -8.42
N ALA A 121 -7.96 -3.92 -7.74
CA ALA A 121 -6.79 -3.23 -8.27
C ALA A 121 -5.68 -4.21 -8.70
N LEU A 122 -5.36 -5.20 -7.86
CA LEU A 122 -4.36 -6.22 -8.17
C LEU A 122 -4.80 -7.12 -9.32
N SER A 123 -6.07 -7.55 -9.35
CA SER A 123 -6.58 -8.42 -10.41
C SER A 123 -6.56 -7.73 -11.77
N THR A 124 -6.91 -6.44 -11.84
CA THR A 124 -6.87 -5.67 -13.10
C THR A 124 -5.46 -5.36 -13.58
N ASN A 125 -4.49 -5.18 -12.68
CA ASN A 125 -3.12 -4.75 -13.04
C ASN A 125 -2.09 -5.89 -13.11
N PHE A 126 -2.36 -7.01 -12.44
CA PHE A 126 -1.45 -8.17 -12.35
C PHE A 126 -2.15 -9.49 -12.70
N GLY A 127 -3.45 -9.48 -12.98
CA GLY A 127 -4.16 -10.65 -13.49
C GLY A 127 -3.63 -11.03 -14.87
N GLY A 128 -3.28 -12.30 -15.04
CA GLY A 128 -2.90 -12.85 -16.33
C GLY A 128 -4.11 -13.01 -17.24
N MET A 129 -4.65 -11.91 -17.76
CA MET A 129 -5.56 -11.98 -18.90
C MET A 129 -4.75 -12.26 -20.16
N ASN A 130 -4.66 -13.54 -20.52
CA ASN A 130 -4.22 -13.94 -21.85
C ASN A 130 -5.35 -13.59 -22.84
N LEU A 131 -5.37 -12.34 -23.31
CA LEU A 131 -6.30 -11.88 -24.35
C LEU A 131 -6.24 -12.71 -25.63
N ALA A 132 -5.13 -13.44 -25.84
CA ALA A 132 -4.98 -14.42 -26.91
C ALA A 132 -6.05 -15.54 -26.86
N LEU A 133 -6.51 -15.96 -25.68
CA LEU A 133 -7.55 -17.00 -25.54
C LEU A 133 -8.97 -16.47 -25.85
N VAL A 134 -9.20 -15.18 -25.61
CA VAL A 134 -10.48 -14.53 -25.94
C VAL A 134 -10.60 -14.34 -27.46
N ASN A 135 -9.49 -14.06 -28.14
CA ASN A 135 -9.44 -13.95 -29.59
C ASN A 135 -9.54 -15.29 -30.32
N SER A 136 -9.30 -16.43 -29.64
CA SER A 136 -9.47 -17.77 -30.22
C SER A 136 -10.88 -18.36 -30.05
N LEU A 137 -11.81 -17.61 -29.44
CA LEU A 137 -13.21 -18.00 -29.24
C LEU A 137 -14.20 -17.22 -30.11
N ASN A 138 -13.71 -16.41 -31.05
CA ASN A 138 -14.50 -15.74 -32.09
C ASN A 138 -14.16 -16.30 -33.47
#